data_AF-A0A6A0GV32-F1
#
_entry.id   AF-A0A6A0GV32-F1
#
_cell.length_a   1.000
_cell.length_b   1.000
_cell.length_c   1.000
_cell.angle_alpha   90.00
_cell.angle_beta   90.00
_cell.angle_gamma   90.00
#
_symmetry.space_group_name_H-M   'P 1'
#
loop_
_entity.id
_entity.type
_entity.pdbx_description
1 polymer ?
#
loop_
_entity_poly.entity_id
_entity_poly.type
_entity_poly.pdbx_seq_one_letter_code
_entity_poly.pdbx_strand_id
1 'polypeptide(L)'
;MWRKNRSKANRYCYGVDLNRNFGYKHGGSGSSSNPCSEIYRGPSAFSEPESQALKKAVESVKDRLKASINLNKKYYELVLI
;
A
#
# COMPACT_ATOMS: atom_id res chain seq x y z
N MET A 1 -2.30 5.50 -17.18
CA MET A 1 -1.93 6.50 -16.16
C MET A 1 -1.34 5.76 -14.96
N TRP A 2 -0.28 6.26 -14.31
CA TRP A 2 0.47 5.51 -13.29
C TRP A 2 -0.16 5.61 -11.89
N ARG A 3 -0.24 4.49 -11.14
CA ARG A 3 -0.81 4.43 -9.77
C ARG A 3 0.16 3.89 -8.70
N LYS A 4 0.96 2.88 -9.04
CA LYS A 4 1.82 2.16 -8.09
C LYS A 4 3.05 3.00 -7.67
N ASN A 5 3.89 2.52 -6.76
CA ASN A 5 5.22 3.10 -6.60
C ASN A 5 6.12 2.75 -7.80
N ARG A 6 7.42 3.04 -7.76
CA ARG A 6 8.36 2.83 -8.88
C ARG A 6 9.36 1.69 -8.66
N SER A 7 9.14 0.82 -7.67
CA SER A 7 10.02 -0.32 -7.42
C SER A 7 10.05 -1.29 -8.61
N LYS A 8 11.15 -2.03 -8.77
CA LYS A 8 11.25 -3.05 -9.81
C LYS A 8 10.60 -4.33 -9.30
N ALA A 9 9.42 -4.68 -9.83
CA ALA A 9 8.69 -5.87 -9.39
C ALA A 9 9.19 -7.14 -10.11
N ASN A 10 9.47 -7.05 -11.42
CA ASN A 10 10.17 -8.09 -12.18
C ASN A 10 10.89 -7.49 -13.42
N ARG A 11 11.20 -8.31 -14.43
CA ARG A 11 11.86 -7.86 -15.67
C ARG A 11 11.03 -6.87 -16.50
N TYR A 12 9.70 -6.99 -16.47
CA TYR A 12 8.79 -6.27 -17.38
C TYR A 12 7.84 -5.31 -16.66
N CYS A 13 7.69 -5.47 -15.35
CA CYS A 13 6.66 -4.83 -14.56
C CYS A 13 7.28 -4.11 -13.36
N TYR A 14 6.75 -2.92 -13.11
CA TYR A 14 7.23 -2.00 -12.09
C TYR A 14 6.08 -1.64 -11.16
N GLY A 15 6.44 -1.40 -9.91
CA GLY A 15 5.59 -0.85 -8.89
C GLY A 15 4.76 -1.88 -8.15
N VAL A 16 4.53 -1.55 -6.88
CA VAL A 16 3.60 -2.16 -5.94
C VAL A 16 2.52 -1.13 -5.58
N ASP A 17 1.27 -1.57 -5.44
CA ASP A 17 0.20 -0.73 -4.90
C ASP A 17 0.41 -0.59 -3.39
N LEU A 18 0.87 0.58 -2.95
CA LEU A 18 1.14 0.88 -1.54
C LEU A 18 -0.11 0.71 -0.66
N ASN A 19 -1.32 0.97 -1.20
CA ASN A 19 -2.58 0.76 -0.48
C ASN A 19 -3.00 -0.73 -0.40
N ARG A 20 -2.17 -1.66 -0.89
CA ARG A 20 -2.31 -3.11 -0.71
C ARG A 20 -1.09 -3.76 -0.04
N ASN A 21 -0.08 -2.96 0.31
CA ASN A 21 1.19 -3.46 0.85
C ASN A 21 1.24 -3.45 2.39
N PHE A 22 0.19 -3.00 3.09
CA PHE A 22 0.12 -3.03 4.56
C PHE A 22 -0.13 -4.44 5.11
N GLY A 23 0.19 -4.66 6.40
CA GLY A 23 0.05 -5.95 7.08
C GLY A 23 -1.38 -6.44 7.30
N TYR A 24 -2.38 -5.56 7.29
CA TYR A 24 -3.77 -5.96 7.52
C TYR A 24 -4.31 -6.74 6.30
N LYS A 25 -4.65 -8.01 6.51
CA LYS A 25 -5.20 -8.93 5.48
C LYS A 25 -4.36 -8.92 4.19
N HIS A 26 -3.03 -8.83 4.32
CA HIS A 26 -2.14 -8.83 3.16
C HIS A 26 -2.36 -10.08 2.31
N GLY A 27 -2.73 -9.86 1.05
CA GLY A 27 -3.00 -10.93 0.12
C GLY A 27 -4.38 -11.57 0.17
N GLY A 28 -5.32 -10.98 0.91
CA GLY A 28 -6.74 -11.29 0.79
C GLY A 28 -7.38 -10.77 -0.50
N SER A 29 -8.69 -10.98 -0.60
CA SER A 29 -9.52 -10.51 -1.72
C SER A 29 -9.38 -9.00 -1.96
N GLY A 30 -9.39 -8.58 -3.24
CA GLY A 30 -9.19 -7.18 -3.63
C GLY A 30 -7.72 -6.78 -3.81
N SER A 31 -6.81 -7.75 -3.86
CA SER A 31 -5.39 -7.58 -4.19
C SER A 31 -4.95 -8.61 -5.24
N SER A 32 -3.80 -8.41 -5.89
CA SER A 32 -3.23 -9.36 -6.84
C SER A 32 -1.80 -9.77 -6.47
N SER A 33 -1.44 -11.02 -6.74
CA SER A 33 -0.07 -11.53 -6.71
C SER A 33 0.68 -11.35 -8.03
N ASN A 34 0.02 -10.91 -9.11
CA ASN A 34 0.65 -10.66 -10.39
C ASN A 34 1.40 -9.31 -10.36
N PRO A 35 2.74 -9.28 -10.55
CA PRO A 35 3.56 -8.04 -10.56
C PRO A 35 3.10 -6.97 -11.55
N CYS A 36 2.42 -7.37 -12.63
CA CYS A 36 1.96 -6.49 -13.68
C CYS A 36 0.56 -5.91 -13.42
N SER A 37 -0.12 -6.35 -12.36
CA SER A 37 -1.42 -5.80 -11.96
C SER A 37 -1.26 -4.41 -11.34
N GLU A 38 -2.26 -3.54 -11.57
CA GLU A 38 -2.37 -2.23 -10.90
C GLU A 38 -2.67 -2.36 -9.40
N ILE A 39 -3.18 -3.51 -8.95
CA ILE A 39 -3.44 -3.84 -7.54
C ILE A 39 -2.44 -4.88 -7.01
N TYR A 40 -1.25 -4.92 -7.60
CA TYR A 40 -0.18 -5.81 -7.15
C TYR A 40 0.21 -5.47 -5.71
N ARG A 41 0.10 -6.46 -4.82
CA ARG A 41 0.33 -6.27 -3.38
C ARG A 41 1.79 -6.23 -2.95
N GLY A 42 2.71 -6.61 -3.83
CA GLY A 42 4.10 -6.86 -3.47
C GLY A 42 4.35 -8.31 -3.05
N PRO A 43 5.64 -8.70 -2.87
CA PRO A 43 6.01 -10.05 -2.49
C PRO A 43 5.65 -10.40 -1.03
N SER A 44 5.57 -9.41 -0.16
CA SER A 44 5.23 -9.56 1.26
C SER A 44 4.64 -8.27 1.82
N ALA A 45 4.03 -8.33 3.00
CA ALA A 45 3.56 -7.14 3.68
C ALA A 45 4.75 -6.25 4.08
N PHE A 46 4.59 -4.95 3.88
CA PHE A 46 5.62 -3.94 4.07
C PHE A 46 6.90 -4.21 3.26
N SER A 47 6.78 -4.75 2.05
CA SER A 47 7.93 -4.96 1.16
C SER A 47 8.56 -3.66 0.68
N GLU A 48 7.76 -2.60 0.57
CA GLU A 48 8.21 -1.33 -0.02
C GLU A 48 8.78 -0.37 1.03
N PRO A 49 9.87 0.35 0.74
CA PRO A 49 10.50 1.26 1.70
C PRO A 49 9.54 2.36 2.17
N GLU A 50 8.63 2.84 1.32
CA GLU A 50 7.62 3.84 1.66
C GLU A 50 6.65 3.31 2.72
N SER A 51 6.21 2.06 2.58
CA SER A 51 5.31 1.40 3.54
C SER A 51 6.00 1.10 4.87
N GLN A 52 7.29 0.71 4.83
CA GLN A 52 8.11 0.48 6.01
C GLN A 52 8.36 1.79 6.78
N ALA A 53 8.61 2.89 6.06
CA ALA A 53 8.80 4.20 6.66
C ALA A 53 7.55 4.64 7.42
N LEU A 54 6.36 4.48 6.83
CA LEU A 54 5.10 4.81 7.50
C LEU A 54 4.84 3.92 8.71
N LYS A 55 5.12 2.61 8.61
CA LYS A 55 5.06 1.69 9.75
C LYS A 55 5.93 2.17 10.91
N LYS A 56 7.20 2.47 10.65
CA LYS A 56 8.14 2.96 11.67
C LYS A 56 7.69 4.28 12.29
N ALA A 57 7.17 5.20 11.48
CA ALA A 57 6.66 6.49 11.96
C ALA A 57 5.42 6.32 12.85
N VAL A 58 4.51 5.42 12.50
CA VAL A 58 3.33 5.09 13.33
C VAL A 58 3.75 4.40 14.63
N GLU A 59 4.66 3.43 14.55
CA GLU A 59 5.17 2.70 15.72
C GLU A 59 5.89 3.62 16.72
N SER A 60 6.64 4.62 16.24
CA SER A 60 7.36 5.57 17.11
C SER A 60 6.45 6.52 17.89
N VAL A 61 5.18 6.66 17.47
CA VAL A 61 4.19 7.51 18.12
C VAL A 61 2.95 6.75 18.58
N LYS A 62 3.01 5.41 18.61
CA LYS A 62 1.85 4.52 18.82
C LYS A 62 1.01 4.88 20.05
N ASP A 63 1.64 5.28 21.16
CA ASP A 63 0.95 5.58 22.42
C ASP A 63 0.25 6.95 22.40
N ARG A 64 0.64 7.82 21.46
CA ARG A 64 0.09 9.17 21.24
C ARG A 64 -0.83 9.25 20.02
N LEU A 65 -0.76 8.28 19.11
CA LEU A 65 -1.57 8.27 17.90
C LEU A 65 -3.04 8.00 18.26
N LYS A 66 -3.91 8.98 17.99
CA LYS A 66 -5.36 8.86 18.21
C LYS A 66 -6.15 8.59 16.93
N ALA A 67 -5.66 9.06 15.79
CA ALA A 67 -6.29 8.89 14.50
C ALA A 67 -5.25 8.93 13.36
N SER A 68 -5.54 8.22 12.26
CA SER A 68 -4.78 8.28 11.01
C SER A 68 -5.75 8.40 9.85
N ILE A 69 -5.54 9.37 8.96
CA ILE A 69 -6.41 9.61 7.80
C ILE A 69 -5.56 9.44 6.53
N ASN A 70 -6.01 8.57 5.62
CA ASN A 70 -5.40 8.38 4.31
C ASN A 70 -6.30 9.02 3.24
N LEU A 71 -5.82 10.13 2.66
CA LEU A 71 -6.55 10.88 1.64
C LEU A 71 -6.29 10.28 0.26
N ASN A 72 -7.36 9.92 -0.45
CA ASN A 72 -7.30 9.45 -1.83
C ASN A 72 -8.27 10.25 -2.68
N LYS A 73 -7.84 10.69 -3.86
CA LYS A 73 -8.77 11.27 -4.83
C LYS A 73 -9.62 10.15 -5.43
N LYS A 74 -10.93 10.30 -5.36
CA LYS A 74 -11.89 9.43 -6.04
C LYS A 74 -12.79 10.26 -6.94
N TYR A 75 -13.31 9.62 -7.99
CA TYR A 75 -14.30 10.22 -8.90
C TYR A 75 -15.71 10.28 -8.29
N TYR A 76 -15.87 9.75 -7.06
CA TYR A 76 -17.08 9.73 -6.27
C TYR A 76 -16.71 10.09 -4.82
N GLU A 77 -17.64 10.69 -4.06
CA GLU A 77 -17.42 11.01 -2.64
C GLU A 77 -17.70 9.77 -1.78
N LEU A 78 -16.67 9.24 -1.11
CA LEU A 78 -16.81 8.14 -0.14
C LEU A 78 -15.90 8.38 1.06
N VAL A 79 -16.47 8.21 2.26
CA VAL A 79 -15.74 8.07 3.53
C VAL A 79 -15.81 6.61 3.95
N LEU A 80 -14.64 6.00 4.16
CA LEU A 80 -14.53 4.64 4.68
C LEU A 80 -13.99 4.73 6.11
N ILE A 81 -14.71 4.12 7.05
CA ILE A 81 -14.39 4.09 8.50
C ILE A 81 -13.68 2.77 8.81
#